data_AF-A0A963SK24-F1
#
_entry.id   AF-A0A963SK24-F1
#
_cell.length_a   1.000
_cell.length_b   1.000
_cell.length_c   1.000
_cell.angle_alpha   90.00
_cell.angle_beta   90.00
_cell.angle_gamma   90.00
#
_symmetry.space_group_name_H-M   'P 1'
#
loop_
_entity.id
_entity.type
_entity.pdbx_description
1 polymer ?
#
loop_
_entity_poly.entity_id
_entity_poly.type
_entity_poly.pdbx_seq_one_letter_code
_entity_poly.pdbx_strand_id
1 'polypeptide(L)'
;MIPKSPLEDPEKAAHAWARYMRLMRFMFLATIGVVLLAMAVLYKQNGFVSVHYFIAAALGIGFTMLLTSALMGLMFLSSGTGHDESVSDRLEEERHK
;
A
#
# COMPACT_ATOMS: atom_id res chain seq x y z
N MET A 1 20.28 17.69 22.42
CA MET A 1 19.09 18.30 21.79
C MET A 1 18.45 17.20 20.97
N ILE A 2 17.14 16.96 21.07
CA ILE A 2 16.48 15.87 20.32
C ILE A 2 16.56 16.23 18.83
N PRO A 3 17.20 15.41 17.96
CA PRO A 3 17.21 15.67 16.54
C PRO A 3 15.76 15.60 16.02
N LYS A 4 15.35 16.63 15.26
CA LYS A 4 13.98 16.74 14.74
C LYS A 4 13.68 15.56 13.82
N SER A 5 12.55 14.90 14.07
CA SER A 5 12.06 13.82 13.21
C SER A 5 11.89 14.35 11.79
N PRO A 6 12.37 13.64 10.74
CA PRO A 6 12.18 14.03 9.34
C PRO A 6 10.70 14.15 8.90
N LEU A 7 9.76 13.67 9.72
CA LEU A 7 8.31 13.84 9.56
C LEU A 7 7.76 15.17 10.14
N GLU A 8 8.57 15.95 10.86
CA GLU A 8 8.22 17.33 11.26
C GLU A 8 8.32 18.31 10.09
N ASP A 9 8.89 17.88 8.96
CA ASP A 9 8.99 18.66 7.74
C ASP A 9 7.78 18.36 6.81
N PRO A 10 6.73 19.20 6.80
CA PRO A 10 5.48 18.91 6.11
C PRO A 10 5.65 18.71 4.60
N GLU A 11 6.69 19.30 4.00
CA GLU A 11 6.95 19.17 2.56
C GLU A 11 7.45 17.75 2.20
N LYS A 12 8.30 17.14 3.03
CA LYS A 12 8.82 15.78 2.81
C LYS A 12 7.73 14.72 2.97
N ALA A 13 6.89 14.87 4.00
CA ALA A 13 5.75 13.99 4.24
C ALA A 13 4.72 14.06 3.08
N ALA A 14 4.43 15.27 2.59
CA ALA A 14 3.52 15.46 1.46
C ALA A 14 4.04 14.79 0.18
N HIS A 15 5.34 14.89 -0.11
CA HIS A 15 5.94 14.27 -1.28
C HIS A 15 5.87 12.73 -1.22
N ALA A 16 6.17 12.14 -0.05
CA ALA A 16 6.11 10.69 0.15
C ALA A 16 4.66 10.16 0.03
N TRP A 17 3.70 10.89 0.58
CA TRP A 17 2.26 10.57 0.44
C TRP A 17 1.78 10.64 -1.01
N ALA A 18 2.20 11.65 -1.77
CA ALA A 18 1.84 11.77 -3.18
C ALA A 18 2.33 10.57 -4.01
N ARG A 19 3.51 10.03 -3.69
CA ARG A 19 4.04 8.80 -4.30
C ARG A 19 3.22 7.57 -3.93
N TYR A 20 2.89 7.40 -2.65
CA TYR A 20 2.03 6.31 -2.18
C TYR A 20 0.67 6.32 -2.90
N MET A 21 0.01 7.48 -2.99
CA MET A 21 -1.26 7.62 -3.69
C MET A 21 -1.17 7.31 -5.19
N ARG A 22 -0.06 7.66 -5.84
CA ARG A 22 0.19 7.30 -7.25
C ARG A 22 0.30 5.78 -7.42
N LEU A 23 1.02 5.11 -6.52
CA LEU A 23 1.14 3.64 -6.52
C LEU A 23 -0.21 2.99 -6.28
N MET A 24 -0.97 3.45 -5.28
CA MET A 24 -2.29 2.91 -4.96
C MET A 24 -3.28 3.06 -6.11
N ARG A 25 -3.24 4.17 -6.86
CA ARG A 25 -4.03 4.33 -8.09
C ARG A 25 -3.69 3.28 -9.14
N PHE A 26 -2.41 2.98 -9.33
CA PHE A 26 -2.00 1.92 -10.26
C PHE A 26 -2.45 0.53 -9.79
N MET A 27 -2.28 0.23 -8.50
CA MET A 27 -2.76 -1.02 -7.88
C MET A 27 -4.29 -1.16 -7.96
N PHE A 28 -5.03 -0.06 -7.87
CA PHE A 28 -6.47 -0.06 -8.06
C PHE A 28 -6.88 -0.42 -9.49
N LEU A 29 -6.24 0.16 -10.50
CA LEU A 29 -6.48 -0.19 -11.90
C LEU A 29 -6.13 -1.66 -12.20
N ALA A 30 -4.99 -2.13 -11.67
CA ALA A 30 -4.60 -3.53 -11.79
C ALA A 30 -5.62 -4.47 -11.13
N THR A 31 -6.09 -4.14 -9.92
CA THR A 31 -7.13 -4.90 -9.21
C THR A 31 -8.43 -4.95 -10.00
N ILE A 32 -8.88 -3.83 -10.59
CA ILE A 32 -10.06 -3.83 -11.47
C ILE A 32 -9.85 -4.79 -12.64
N GLY A 33 -8.69 -4.75 -13.29
CA GLY A 33 -8.37 -5.65 -14.39
C GLY A 33 -8.46 -7.13 -13.98
N VAL A 34 -7.90 -7.48 -12.82
CA VAL A 34 -7.96 -8.85 -12.28
C VAL A 34 -9.39 -9.25 -11.91
N VAL A 35 -10.15 -8.37 -11.27
CA VAL A 35 -11.56 -8.64 -10.93
C VAL A 35 -12.37 -8.88 -12.20
N LEU A 36 -12.25 -8.03 -13.22
CA LEU A 36 -12.95 -8.21 -14.50
C LEU A 36 -12.57 -9.54 -15.17
N LEU A 37 -11.28 -9.88 -15.18
CA LEU A 37 -10.80 -11.14 -15.72
C LEU A 37 -11.39 -12.34 -14.94
N ALA A 38 -11.35 -12.27 -13.61
CA ALA A 38 -11.93 -13.31 -12.75
C ALA A 38 -13.43 -13.46 -13.00
N MET A 39 -14.19 -12.36 -13.09
CA MET A 39 -15.62 -12.41 -13.38
C MET A 39 -15.90 -13.03 -14.76
N ALA A 40 -15.12 -12.69 -15.79
CA ALA A 40 -15.26 -13.28 -17.11
C ALA A 40 -14.99 -14.80 -17.10
N VAL A 41 -13.95 -15.24 -16.37
CA VAL A 41 -13.63 -16.67 -16.21
C VAL A 41 -14.74 -17.39 -15.45
N LEU A 42 -15.18 -16.85 -14.32
CA LEU A 42 -16.26 -17.40 -13.49
C LEU A 42 -17.56 -17.52 -14.30
N TYR A 43 -17.90 -16.49 -15.06
CA TYR A 43 -19.09 -16.50 -15.91
C TYR A 43 -19.00 -17.54 -17.02
N LYS A 44 -17.84 -17.66 -17.67
CA LYS A 44 -17.62 -18.66 -18.73
C LYS A 44 -17.72 -20.10 -18.21
N GLN A 45 -17.24 -20.37 -17.01
CA GLN A 45 -17.20 -21.73 -16.45
C GLN A 45 -18.52 -22.14 -15.80
N ASN A 46 -19.14 -21.24 -15.05
CA ASN A 46 -20.28 -21.58 -14.19
C ASN A 46 -21.61 -21.01 -14.72
N GLY A 47 -21.58 -20.19 -15.76
CA GLY A 47 -22.76 -19.46 -16.23
C GLY A 47 -23.29 -18.46 -15.19
N PHE A 48 -24.58 -18.16 -15.25
CA PHE A 48 -25.23 -17.22 -14.33
C PHE A 48 -25.74 -17.96 -13.08
N VAL A 49 -24.85 -18.21 -12.11
CA VAL A 49 -25.22 -18.95 -10.88
C VAL A 49 -26.09 -18.10 -9.95
N SER A 50 -25.56 -16.99 -9.45
CA SER A 50 -26.26 -16.06 -8.56
C SER A 50 -25.49 -14.75 -8.49
N VAL A 51 -26.19 -13.62 -8.37
CA VAL A 51 -25.56 -12.29 -8.24
C VAL A 51 -24.67 -12.22 -6.99
N HIS A 52 -25.08 -12.84 -5.88
CA HIS A 52 -24.33 -12.86 -4.63
C HIS A 52 -22.96 -13.52 -4.80
N TYR A 53 -22.86 -14.55 -5.63
CA TYR A 53 -21.60 -15.25 -5.91
C TYR A 53 -20.58 -14.32 -6.58
N PHE A 54 -21.00 -13.59 -7.61
CA PHE A 54 -20.13 -12.64 -8.31
C PHE A 54 -19.74 -11.46 -7.42
N ILE A 55 -20.67 -10.93 -6.62
CA ILE A 55 -20.38 -9.84 -5.67
C ILE A 55 -19.37 -10.31 -4.61
N ALA A 56 -19.59 -11.47 -3.99
CA ALA A 56 -18.69 -12.02 -2.98
C ALA A 56 -17.28 -12.27 -3.54
N ALA A 57 -17.19 -12.83 -4.75
CA ALA A 57 -15.91 -13.07 -5.41
C ALA A 57 -15.19 -11.76 -5.77
N ALA A 58 -15.91 -10.79 -6.35
CA ALA A 58 -15.34 -9.49 -6.70
C ALA A 58 -14.85 -8.72 -5.46
N LEU A 59 -15.66 -8.69 -4.40
CA LEU A 59 -15.27 -8.07 -3.12
C LEU A 59 -14.11 -8.80 -2.47
N GLY A 60 -14.12 -10.14 -2.43
CA GLY A 60 -13.03 -10.92 -1.85
C GLY A 60 -11.69 -10.66 -2.53
N ILE A 61 -11.66 -10.76 -3.87
CA ILE A 61 -10.45 -10.50 -4.67
C ILE A 61 -10.03 -9.03 -4.53
N GLY A 62 -10.97 -8.11 -4.74
CA GLY A 62 -10.68 -6.68 -4.73
C GLY A 62 -10.18 -6.19 -3.38
N PHE A 63 -10.86 -6.59 -2.30
CA PHE A 63 -10.50 -6.21 -0.94
C PHE A 63 -9.13 -6.75 -0.55
N THR A 64 -8.87 -8.05 -0.78
CA THR A 64 -7.58 -8.66 -0.40
C THR A 64 -6.42 -8.04 -1.16
N MET A 65 -6.53 -7.87 -2.48
CA MET A 65 -5.48 -7.26 -3.29
C MET A 65 -5.18 -5.81 -2.88
N LEU A 66 -6.22 -4.99 -2.69
CA LEU A 66 -6.05 -3.60 -2.28
C LEU A 66 -5.50 -3.50 -0.86
N LEU A 67 -5.97 -4.35 0.06
CA LEU A 67 -5.48 -4.38 1.42
C LEU A 67 -4.01 -4.76 1.47
N THR A 68 -3.61 -5.85 0.80
CA THR A 68 -2.21 -6.27 0.71
C THR A 68 -1.35 -5.16 0.09
N SER A 69 -1.81 -4.53 -0.98
CA SER A 69 -1.08 -3.43 -1.64
C SER A 69 -0.94 -2.21 -0.74
N ALA A 70 -2.00 -1.83 -0.03
CA ALA A 70 -2.00 -0.71 0.91
C ALA A 70 -1.02 -0.96 2.05
N LEU A 71 -1.08 -2.15 2.67
CA LEU A 71 -0.17 -2.53 3.75
C LEU A 71 1.29 -2.54 3.29
N MET A 72 1.58 -3.11 2.12
CA MET A 72 2.93 -3.09 1.54
C MET A 72 3.40 -1.65 1.26
N GLY A 73 2.53 -0.81 0.69
CA GLY A 73 2.83 0.59 0.43
C GLY A 73 3.08 1.40 1.70
N LEU A 74 2.33 1.14 2.78
CA LEU A 74 2.56 1.75 4.09
C LEU A 74 3.88 1.28 4.72
N MET A 75 4.26 0.02 4.54
CA MET A 75 5.56 -0.48 5.00
C MET A 75 6.74 0.22 4.28
N PHE A 76 6.61 0.49 2.98
CA PHE A 76 7.60 1.29 2.25
C PHE A 76 7.63 2.76 2.67
N LEU A 77 6.47 3.33 2.98
CA LEU A 77 6.40 4.69 3.51
C LEU A 77 7.09 4.76 4.88
N SER A 78 6.85 3.78 5.76
CA SER A 78 7.45 3.69 7.09
C SER A 78 8.98 3.64 7.05
N SER A 79 9.55 2.85 6.14
CA SER A 79 11.01 2.73 5.98
C SER A 79 11.63 3.94 5.28
N GLY A 80 10.97 4.51 4.28
CA GLY A 80 11.52 5.61 3.46
C GLY A 80 11.38 7.02 4.04
N THR A 81 10.68 7.22 5.17
CA THR A 81 10.49 8.54 5.78
C THR A 81 11.57 8.94 6.80
N GLY A 82 12.73 8.27 6.84
CA GLY A 82 13.81 8.71 7.70
C GLY A 82 13.80 8.13 9.13
N HIS A 83 12.87 7.20 9.45
CA HIS A 83 12.73 6.70 10.82
C HIS A 83 13.91 5.80 11.22
N ASP A 84 14.28 4.83 10.38
CA ASP A 84 15.36 3.87 10.68
C ASP A 84 16.75 4.50 10.55
N GLU A 85 16.92 5.42 9.60
CA GLU A 85 18.16 6.19 9.42
C GLU A 85 18.41 7.20 10.56
N SER A 86 17.37 7.71 11.23
CA SER A 86 17.53 8.50 12.46
C SER A 86 18.01 7.69 13.68
N VAL A 87 17.84 6.35 13.66
CA VAL A 87 18.35 5.45 14.71
C VAL A 87 19.85 5.19 14.52
N SER A 88 20.33 5.14 13.28
CA SER A 88 21.75 4.96 12.95
C SER A 88 22.63 6.09 13.54
N ASP A 89 22.25 7.36 13.30
CA ASP A 89 22.99 8.53 13.83
C ASP A 89 23.03 8.53 15.36
N ARG A 90 21.93 8.13 16.01
CA ARG A 90 21.84 8.12 17.47
C ARG A 90 22.79 7.10 18.12
N LEU A 91 22.97 5.93 17.49
CA LEU A 91 23.88 4.89 17.98
C LEU A 91 25.35 5.24 17.73
N GLU A 92 25.67 5.98 16.67
CA GLU A 92 27.02 6.50 16.44
C GLU A 92 27.38 7.63 17.40
N GLU A 93 26.45 8.54 17.70
CA GLU A 93 26.65 9.59 18.72
C GLU A 93 26.82 9.04 20.15
N GLU A 94 26.08 7.99 20.52
CA GLU A 94 26.27 7.32 21.82
C GLU A 94 27.59 6.56 21.92
N ARG A 95 28.14 6.05 20.81
CA ARG A 95 29.45 5.36 20.80
C ARG A 95 30.65 6.30 20.90
N HIS A 96 30.46 7.58 20.59
CA HIS A 96 31.51 8.60 20.60
C HIS A 96 31.56 9.43 21.90
N LYS A 97 30.84 8.99 22.95
CA LYS A 97 30.77 9.61 24.27
C LYS A 97 31.44 8.75 25.32
#